data_AF-A0A958R0V0-F1
#
_entry.id   AF-A0A958R0V0-F1
#
_cell.length_a   1.000
_cell.length_b   1.000
_cell.length_c   1.000
_cell.angle_alpha   90.00
_cell.angle_beta   90.00
_cell.angle_gamma   90.00
#
_symmetry.space_group_name_H-M   'P 1'
#
loop_
_entity.id
_entity.type
_entity.pdbx_description
1 polymer ?
#
loop_
_entity_poly.entity_id
_entity_poly.type
_entity_poly.pdbx_seq_one_letter_code
_entity_poly.pdbx_strand_id
1 'polypeptide(L)' 'MTYHVQTEDWGLANPYLVSRVFYNGAVVKSIKTAYLEVLPNGPASDIKSIQMAMQFQHQKILDLLVSGQLL' A
#
# COMPACT_ATOMS: atom_id res chain seq x y z
N MET A 1 9.29 11.96 -16.08
CA MET A 1 7.95 11.43 -15.74
C MET A 1 7.89 11.34 -14.23
N THR A 2 6.84 11.87 -13.60
CA THR A 2 6.71 11.85 -12.14
C THR A 2 5.47 11.05 -11.77
N TYR A 3 5.67 9.98 -11.04
CA TYR A 3 4.59 9.24 -10.39
C TYR A 3 4.49 9.70 -8.94
N HIS A 4 3.27 9.76 -8.42
CA HIS A 4 3.03 9.92 -7.00
C HIS A 4 2.41 8.63 -6.47
N VAL A 5 2.89 8.16 -5.33
CA VAL A 5 2.34 6.98 -4.65
C VAL A 5 1.83 7.41 -3.30
N GLN A 6 0.62 6.99 -2.97
CA GLN A 6 0.02 7.17 -1.65
C GLN A 6 -0.39 5.80 -1.11
N THR A 7 -0.14 5.54 0.17
CA THR A 7 -0.62 4.33 0.86
C THR A 7 -1.48 4.76 2.04
N GLU A 8 -2.68 4.22 2.12
CA GLU A 8 -3.71 4.52 3.12
C GLU A 8 -4.02 3.26 3.93
N ASP A 9 -4.34 3.48 5.20
CA ASP A 9 -4.98 2.50 6.06
C ASP A 9 -6.49 2.79 6.08
N TRP A 10 -7.31 1.78 5.75
CA TRP A 10 -8.77 1.88 5.78
C TRP A 10 -9.40 1.36 7.08
N GLY A 11 -8.58 0.91 8.03
CA GLY A 11 -8.97 0.58 9.40
C GLY A 11 -9.74 -0.73 9.54
N LEU A 12 -10.06 -1.11 10.79
CA LEU A 12 -10.63 -2.42 11.12
C LEU A 12 -12.00 -2.72 10.50
N ALA A 13 -12.80 -1.70 10.21
CA ALA A 13 -14.09 -1.88 9.54
C ALA A 13 -13.93 -2.30 8.07
N ASN A 14 -12.77 -2.01 7.47
CA ASN A 14 -12.41 -2.36 6.10
C ASN A 14 -10.91 -2.66 6.06
N PRO A 15 -10.48 -3.83 6.58
CA PRO A 15 -9.11 -4.10 7.02
C PRO A 15 -8.15 -4.32 5.86
N TYR A 16 -7.83 -3.23 5.19
CA TYR A 16 -6.99 -3.20 4.00
C TYR A 16 -6.03 -2.02 4.03
N LEU A 17 -4.84 -2.28 3.50
CA LEU A 17 -3.91 -1.26 3.10
C LEU A 17 -4.08 -0.99 1.60
N VAL A 18 -4.37 0.25 1.26
CA VAL A 18 -4.67 0.65 -0.11
C VAL A 18 -3.61 1.60 -0.61
N SER A 19 -2.94 1.21 -1.69
CA SER A 19 -2.00 2.09 -2.37
C SER A 19 -2.54 2.54 -3.72
N ARG A 20 -2.41 3.84 -3.98
CA ARG A 20 -2.79 4.47 -5.25
C ARG A 20 -1.57 5.06 -5.91
N VAL A 21 -1.40 4.74 -7.19
CA VAL A 21 -0.38 5.32 -8.05
C VAL A 21 -1.05 6.36 -8.94
N PHE A 22 -0.49 7.55 -8.96
CA PHE A 22 -0.96 8.67 -9.75
C PHE A 22 0.07 9.03 -10.83
N TYR A 23 -0.44 9.37 -12.01
CA TYR A 23 0.33 9.97 -13.10
C TYR A 23 -0.47 11.15 -13.65
N ASN A 24 0.16 12.34 -13.70
CA ASN A 24 -0.50 13.58 -14.11
C ASN A 24 -1.85 13.85 -13.39
N GLY A 25 -1.91 13.54 -12.09
CA GLY A 25 -3.11 13.76 -11.26
C GLY A 25 -4.20 12.69 -11.40
N ALA A 26 -4.08 11.74 -12.33
CA ALA A 26 -5.03 10.64 -12.47
C ALA A 26 -4.53 9.37 -11.77
N VAL A 27 -5.42 8.60 -11.15
CA VAL A 27 -5.10 7.28 -10.61
C VAL A 27 -4.90 6.31 -11.78
N VAL A 28 -3.69 5.75 -11.90
CA VAL A 28 -3.35 4.77 -12.94
C VAL A 28 -3.32 3.33 -12.41
N LYS A 29 -3.13 3.15 -11.11
CA LYS A 29 -3.19 1.84 -10.45
C LYS A 29 -3.69 1.97 -9.02
N SER A 30 -4.49 1.00 -8.60
CA SER A 30 -4.85 0.81 -7.19
C SER A 30 -4.50 -0.62 -6.78
N ILE A 31 -3.80 -0.75 -5.65
CA ILE A 31 -3.42 -2.02 -5.05
C ILE A 31 -4.06 -2.06 -3.67
N LYS A 32 -4.75 -3.15 -3.37
CA LYS A 32 -5.45 -3.36 -2.10
C LYS A 32 -4.96 -4.68 -1.51
N THR A 33 -4.39 -4.62 -0.31
CA THR A 33 -3.83 -5.78 0.40
C THR A 33 -4.56 -5.95 1.71
N ALA A 34 -5.11 -7.14 1.99
CA ALA A 34 -5.81 -7.39 3.24
C ALA A 34 -4.83 -7.39 4.42
N TYR A 35 -5.28 -6.93 5.59
CA TYR A 35 -4.47 -7.00 6.81
C TYR A 35 -3.97 -8.41 7.10
N LEU A 36 -4.80 -9.44 6.87
CA LEU A 36 -4.44 -10.84 7.10
C LEU A 36 -3.22 -11.30 6.27
N GLU A 37 -2.95 -10.66 5.13
CA GLU A 37 -1.81 -11.00 4.27
C GLU A 37 -0.52 -10.34 4.78
N VAL A 38 -0.61 -9.14 5.35
CA VAL A 38 0.55 -8.35 5.80
C VAL A 38 0.84 -8.49 7.29
N LEU A 39 -0.14 -8.89 8.08
CA LEU A 39 -0.08 -9.10 9.52
C LEU A 39 -0.54 -10.51 9.91
N PRO A 40 0.09 -11.59 9.38
CA PRO A 40 -0.41 -12.96 9.55
C PRO A 40 -0.41 -13.43 11.02
N ASN A 41 0.49 -12.90 11.86
CA ASN A 41 0.68 -13.32 13.25
C ASN A 41 0.55 -12.16 14.27
N GLY A 42 0.25 -10.95 13.80
CA GLY A 42 0.16 -9.75 14.64
C GLY A 42 -1.29 -9.36 14.88
N PRO A 43 -1.62 -8.70 16.01
CA PRO A 43 -2.95 -8.15 16.19
C PRO A 43 -3.19 -7.09 15.11
N ALA A 44 -4.26 -7.26 14.33
CA ALA A 44 -4.77 -6.26 13.38
C ALA A 44 -5.05 -4.89 14.03
N SER A 45 -5.02 -4.78 15.36
CA SER A 45 -5.18 -3.56 16.14
C SER A 45 -3.86 -2.92 16.57
N ASP A 46 -2.70 -3.51 16.29
CA ASP A 46 -1.41 -2.89 16.60
C ASP A 46 -1.04 -1.86 15.53
N ILE A 47 -1.14 -0.59 15.92
CA ILE A 47 -0.85 0.57 15.08
C ILE A 47 0.59 0.51 14.54
N LYS A 48 1.58 0.04 15.32
CA LYS A 48 2.96 -0.02 14.85
C LYS A 48 3.13 -1.04 13.74
N SER A 49 2.49 -2.19 13.88
CA SER A 49 2.48 -3.23 12.86
C SER A 49 1.80 -2.76 11.57
N ILE A 50 0.67 -2.05 11.66
CA ILE A 50 -0.01 -1.44 10.51
C ILE A 50 0.91 -0.42 9.81
N GLN A 51 1.55 0.48 10.56
CA GLN A 51 2.47 1.48 10.01
C GLN A 51 3.65 0.85 9.28
N MET A 52 4.24 -0.21 9.85
CA MET A 52 5.32 -0.95 9.21
C MET A 52 4.86 -1.65 7.93
N ALA A 53 3.68 -2.27 7.94
CA ALA A 53 3.08 -2.88 6.76
C ALA A 53 2.78 -1.85 5.66
N MET A 54 2.30 -0.65 6.02
CA MET A 54 2.10 0.45 5.08
C MET A 54 3.41 0.89 4.41
N GLN A 55 4.48 1.06 5.20
CA GLN A 55 5.81 1.42 4.67
C GLN A 55 6.35 0.33 3.74
N PHE A 56 6.21 -0.94 4.11
CA PHE A 56 6.64 -2.07 3.30
C PHE A 56 5.88 -2.13 1.96
N GLN A 57 4.55 -2.01 1.99
CA GLN A 57 3.74 -1.98 0.77
C GLN A 57 4.11 -0.79 -0.11
N HIS A 58 4.31 0.39 0.48
CA HIS A 58 4.72 1.58 -0.25
C HIS A 58 6.06 1.38 -0.97
N GLN A 59 7.08 0.91 -0.26
CA GLN A 59 8.40 0.67 -0.83
C GLN A 59 8.34 -0.36 -1.96
N LYS A 60 7.62 -1.47 -1.76
CA LYS A 60 7.42 -2.49 -2.80
C LYS A 60 6.81 -1.92 -4.08
N ILE A 61 5.86 -0.99 -3.96
CA ILE A 61 5.25 -0.33 -5.12
C ILE A 61 6.23 0.58 -5.83
N LEU A 62 7.06 1.33 -5.09
CA LEU A 62 8.12 2.13 -5.69
C LEU A 62 9.10 1.24 -6.46
N ASP A 63 9.53 0.12 -5.88
CA ASP A 63 10.47 -0.81 -6.51
C ASP A 63 9.88 -1.38 -7.82
N LEU A 64 8.60 -1.77 -7.81
CA LEU A 64 7.89 -2.26 -9.01
C LEU A 64 7.68 -1.18 -10.07
N LEU A 65 7.51 0.09 -9.68
CA LEU A 65 7.44 1.21 -10.62
C LEU A 65 8.79 1.48 -11.27
N VAL A 66 9.86 1.51 -10.48
CA VAL A 66 11.23 1.76 -10.96
C VAL A 66 11.69 0.62 -11.88
N SER A 67 11.32 -0.63 -11.58
CA SER A 67 11.63 -1.77 -12.44
C SER A 67 10.73 -1.90 -13.67
N GLY A 68 9.67 -1.07 -13.77
CA GLY A 68 8.71 -1.12 -14.88
C GLY A 68 7.77 -2.33 -14.85
N GLN A 69 7.61 -2.99 -13.69
CA GLN A 69 6.81 -4.20 -13.54
C GLN A 69 5.38 -3.94 -13.02
N LEU A 70 5.06 -2.71 -12.61
CA LEU A 70 3.76 -2.39 -12.02
C LEU A 70 2.68 -1.97 -13.03
N LEU A 71 3.09 -1.26 -14.08
CA LEU A 71 2.22 -0.61 -15.08
C LEU A 71 2.27 -1.35 -16.41
#